data_AF-A0A7X8VTB7-F1
#
_entry.id   AF-A0A7X8VTB7-F1
#
_cell.length_a   1.000
_cell.length_b   1.000
_cell.length_c   1.000
_cell.angle_alpha   90.00
_cell.angle_beta   90.00
_cell.angle_gamma   90.00
#
_symmetry.space_group_name_H-M   'P 1'
#
loop_
_entity.id
_entity.type
_entity.pdbx_description
1 polymer ?
#
loop_
_entity_poly.entity_id
_entity_poly.type
_entity_poly.pdbx_seq_one_letter_code
_entity_poly.pdbx_strand_id
1 'polypeptide(L)'
;EISKGQLELVKSEFGYERKQTLVNSERFVTDDLKRMESLILGSEEQSVGLEYSLFTNIRDRVFEQIDSIQKLARSLSLIDMLIAFSIVSMDNRYAKPTITDERTIEIISGRHPVVETLLEQGAFVENDVRMGENTDILLITGPNMSGKSTYMRQLALSVIMMQIGCFIPAAMASLPLFDRIFTRIGASDDLSTGKSTFMVEMLEVNFALQNATKNSLILFDEIGRGTATYDGMALAQAIIEYCHHKIDCKILFSTHYHELTYLEDELKTLHNVHVLAREEKGNIVFLHKVTDGPTDKSYGIHVAKLAKLPAVLLKRASLILEELEKNHGYNVIKPQTIDLFNFEEALTAEEETKEHYQSLIDQLRSIDIDELTPLKALNILAEVIEEAKKKHSQ
;
A
#
# COMPACT_ATOMS: atom_id res chain seq x y z
N GLU A 1 28.25 10.33 69.51
CA GLU A 1 28.48 11.69 68.95
C GLU A 1 28.28 12.71 70.07
N ILE A 2 29.15 13.72 70.18
CA ILE A 2 29.15 14.69 71.29
C ILE A 2 29.24 16.11 70.70
N SER A 3 28.46 17.06 71.21
CA SER A 3 28.49 18.45 70.75
C SER A 3 29.81 19.14 71.12
N LYS A 4 30.28 20.10 70.30
CA LYS A 4 31.53 20.83 70.58
C LYS A 4 31.56 21.52 71.95
N GLY A 5 30.40 22.00 72.42
CA GLY A 5 30.27 22.66 73.73
C GLY A 5 30.43 21.74 74.94
N GLN A 6 30.42 20.42 74.75
CA GLN A 6 30.54 19.42 75.82
C GLN A 6 31.85 18.61 75.73
N LEU A 7 32.77 18.98 74.83
CA LEU A 7 34.01 18.23 74.61
C LEU A 7 34.93 18.21 75.82
N GLU A 8 34.95 19.28 76.62
CA GLU A 8 35.76 19.34 77.85
C GLU A 8 35.31 18.33 78.91
N LEU A 9 34.08 17.82 78.81
CA LEU A 9 33.55 16.77 79.70
C LEU A 9 33.97 15.36 79.27
N VAL A 10 34.59 15.20 78.10
CA VAL A 10 35.10 13.91 77.62
C VAL A 10 36.45 13.64 78.27
N LYS A 11 36.45 12.77 79.28
CA LYS A 11 37.66 12.42 80.02
C LYS A 11 38.42 11.27 79.36
N SER A 12 39.74 11.26 79.52
CA SER A 12 40.62 10.19 79.02
C SER A 12 40.28 8.81 79.60
N GLU A 13 39.73 8.75 80.82
CA GLU A 13 39.30 7.52 81.48
C GLU A 13 38.13 6.81 80.79
N PHE A 14 37.38 7.49 79.90
CA PHE A 14 36.24 6.90 79.18
C PHE A 14 36.65 6.06 77.96
N GLY A 15 37.92 6.07 77.55
CA GLY A 15 38.41 5.27 76.42
C GLY A 15 37.80 5.66 75.06
N TYR A 16 37.48 6.95 74.88
CA TYR A 16 36.89 7.47 73.65
C TYR A 16 37.98 7.94 72.68
N GLU A 17 38.03 7.36 71.50
CA GLU A 17 38.94 7.78 70.44
C GLU A 17 38.19 8.58 69.37
N ARG A 18 38.75 9.71 68.94
CA ARG A 18 38.10 10.58 67.95
C ARG A 18 38.14 9.93 66.56
N LYS A 19 36.98 9.69 65.94
CA LYS A 19 36.84 9.04 64.62
C LYS A 19 36.55 10.04 63.49
N GLN A 20 35.71 11.04 63.73
CA GLN A 20 35.31 12.02 62.71
C GLN A 20 34.89 13.35 63.34
N THR A 21 35.33 14.48 62.78
CA THR A 21 34.92 15.83 63.22
C THR A 21 33.87 16.39 62.27
N LEU A 22 32.74 16.85 62.81
CA LEU A 22 31.66 17.52 62.08
C LEU A 22 31.62 19.02 62.43
N VAL A 23 30.77 19.78 61.74
CA VAL A 23 30.67 21.24 61.91
C VAL A 23 30.34 21.62 63.36
N ASN A 24 29.39 20.92 64.00
CA ASN A 24 28.89 21.23 65.35
C ASN A 24 29.14 20.14 66.41
N SER A 25 29.72 19.00 66.01
CA SER A 25 29.91 17.83 66.89
C SER A 25 31.19 17.07 66.54
N GLU A 26 31.65 16.23 67.45
CA GLU A 26 32.69 15.24 67.20
C GLU A 26 32.14 13.82 67.44
N ARG A 27 32.52 12.89 66.56
CA ARG A 27 32.20 11.48 66.68
C ARG A 27 33.39 10.74 67.26
N PHE A 28 33.14 10.00 68.32
CA PHE A 28 34.09 9.15 69.00
C PHE A 28 33.71 7.68 68.80
N VAL A 29 34.69 6.81 68.90
CA VAL A 29 34.55 5.37 68.88
C VAL A 29 35.25 4.81 70.13
N THR A 30 34.72 3.74 70.70
CA THR A 30 35.37 2.98 71.77
C THR A 30 35.92 1.68 71.22
N ASP A 31 36.84 1.03 71.93
CA ASP A 31 37.36 -0.28 71.52
C ASP A 31 36.25 -1.34 71.42
N ASP A 32 35.27 -1.31 72.34
CA ASP A 32 34.08 -2.15 72.26
C ASP A 32 33.25 -1.87 71.00
N LEU A 33 33.07 -0.59 70.64
CA LEU A 33 32.31 -0.21 69.45
C LEU A 33 33.05 -0.60 68.17
N LYS A 34 34.39 -0.47 68.12
CA LYS A 34 35.20 -0.97 66.99
C LYS A 34 35.09 -2.48 66.84
N ARG A 35 35.15 -3.23 67.94
CA ARG A 35 35.01 -4.69 67.94
C ARG A 35 33.63 -5.11 67.43
N MET A 36 32.56 -4.43 67.86
CA MET A 36 31.21 -4.67 67.33
C MET A 36 31.10 -4.28 65.85
N GLU A 37 31.66 -3.14 65.43
CA GLU A 37 31.69 -2.71 64.02
C GLU A 37 32.38 -3.74 63.12
N SER A 38 33.55 -4.25 63.52
CA SER A 38 34.25 -5.32 62.78
C SER A 38 33.46 -6.63 62.74
N LEU A 39 32.77 -6.99 63.83
CA LEU A 39 31.93 -8.20 63.87
C LEU A 39 30.71 -8.05 62.94
N ILE A 40 30.07 -6.89 62.94
CA ILE A 40 28.92 -6.59 62.08
C ILE A 40 29.34 -6.63 60.61
N LEU A 41 30.37 -5.88 60.23
CA LEU A 41 30.86 -5.84 58.84
C LEU A 41 31.32 -7.22 58.36
N GLY A 42 32.05 -7.97 59.20
CA GLY A 42 32.46 -9.34 58.86
C GLY A 42 31.28 -10.30 58.71
N SER A 43 30.24 -10.15 59.52
CA SER A 43 29.01 -10.96 59.40
C SER A 43 28.20 -10.59 58.16
N GLU A 44 28.15 -9.30 57.79
CA GLU A 44 27.51 -8.82 56.56
C GLU A 44 28.23 -9.37 55.32
N GLU A 45 29.56 -9.30 55.27
CA GLU A 45 30.36 -9.89 54.19
C GLU A 45 30.13 -11.40 54.06
N GLN A 46 30.11 -12.13 55.18
CA GLN A 46 29.81 -13.56 55.19
C GLN A 46 28.38 -13.86 54.72
N SER A 47 27.41 -13.04 55.13
CA SER A 47 26.01 -13.18 54.71
C SER A 47 25.87 -13.01 53.20
N VAL A 48 26.48 -11.96 52.62
CA VAL A 48 26.45 -11.71 51.17
C VAL A 48 27.17 -12.83 50.40
N GLY A 49 28.31 -13.30 50.91
CA GLY A 49 29.05 -14.41 50.30
C GLY A 49 28.25 -15.72 50.29
N LEU A 50 27.54 -16.01 51.39
CA LEU A 50 26.67 -17.18 51.49
C LEU A 50 25.47 -17.05 50.55
N GLU A 51 24.84 -15.88 50.49
CA GLU A 51 23.72 -15.60 49.58
C GLU A 51 24.12 -15.81 48.11
N TYR A 52 25.25 -15.25 47.68
CA TYR A 52 25.74 -15.42 46.31
C TYR A 52 26.06 -16.89 45.99
N SER A 53 26.61 -17.63 46.96
CA SER A 53 26.88 -19.06 46.81
C SER A 53 25.58 -19.85 46.65
N LEU A 54 24.57 -19.55 47.46
CA LEU A 54 23.23 -20.16 47.35
C LEU A 54 22.57 -19.84 46.01
N PHE A 55 22.62 -18.58 45.57
CA PHE A 55 22.12 -18.16 44.26
C PHE A 55 22.80 -18.90 43.10
N THR A 56 24.13 -19.01 43.13
CA THR A 56 24.92 -19.71 42.13
C THR A 56 24.53 -21.20 42.07
N ASN A 57 24.35 -21.83 43.23
CA ASN A 57 23.88 -23.22 43.30
C ASN A 57 22.48 -23.39 42.69
N ILE A 58 21.55 -22.44 42.91
CA ILE A 58 20.23 -22.46 42.28
C ILE A 58 20.36 -22.31 40.76
N ARG A 59 21.14 -21.34 40.30
CA ARG A 59 21.38 -21.10 38.87
C ARG A 59 21.92 -22.36 38.19
N ASP A 60 22.90 -23.03 38.79
CA ASP A 60 23.53 -24.22 38.21
C ASP A 60 22.54 -25.39 38.14
N ARG A 61 21.69 -25.57 39.16
CA ARG A 61 20.58 -26.55 39.12
C ARG A 61 19.54 -26.24 38.03
N VAL A 62 19.26 -24.96 37.77
CA VAL A 62 18.38 -24.56 36.66
C VAL A 62 19.06 -24.81 35.32
N PHE A 63 20.36 -24.55 35.21
CA PHE A 63 21.15 -24.78 34.01
C PHE A 63 21.16 -26.25 33.59
N GLU A 64 21.21 -27.19 34.54
CA GLU A 64 21.06 -28.63 34.27
C GLU A 64 19.73 -28.98 33.57
N GLN A 65 18.71 -28.14 33.69
CA GLN A 65 17.39 -28.33 33.08
C GLN A 65 17.15 -27.46 31.84
N ILE A 66 18.19 -26.80 31.31
CA ILE A 66 18.06 -25.83 30.22
C ILE A 66 17.36 -26.41 28.98
N ASP A 67 17.67 -27.65 28.62
CA ASP A 67 17.04 -28.32 27.46
C ASP A 67 15.54 -28.52 27.66
N SER A 68 15.12 -28.85 28.88
CA SER A 68 13.70 -29.02 29.23
C SER A 68 12.96 -27.68 29.17
N ILE A 69 13.58 -26.63 29.72
CA ILE A 69 13.03 -25.26 29.70
C ILE A 69 12.92 -24.75 28.26
N GLN A 70 13.94 -24.96 27.41
CA GLN A 70 13.91 -24.55 26.01
C GLN A 70 12.85 -25.31 25.20
N LYS A 71 12.68 -26.62 25.44
CA LYS A 71 11.60 -27.41 24.83
C LYS A 71 10.24 -26.87 25.22
N LEU A 72 10.01 -26.60 26.51
CA LEU A 72 8.77 -26.01 27.00
C LEU A 72 8.52 -24.64 26.36
N ALA A 73 9.54 -23.78 26.30
CA ALA A 73 9.43 -22.46 25.68
C ALA A 73 9.02 -22.56 24.21
N ARG A 74 9.63 -23.47 23.42
CA ARG A 74 9.25 -23.70 22.01
C ARG A 74 7.80 -24.17 21.87
N SER A 75 7.34 -25.08 22.74
CA SER A 75 5.96 -25.53 22.75
C SER A 75 4.98 -24.40 23.09
N LEU A 76 5.30 -23.58 24.08
CA LEU A 76 4.49 -22.41 24.45
C LEU A 76 4.44 -21.37 23.32
N SER A 77 5.57 -21.10 22.66
CA SER A 77 5.63 -20.17 21.52
C SER A 77 4.74 -20.64 20.35
N LEU A 78 4.70 -21.95 20.08
CA LEU A 78 3.81 -22.49 19.05
C LEU A 78 2.34 -22.30 19.41
N ILE A 79 1.97 -22.56 20.67
CA ILE A 79 0.59 -22.36 21.17
C ILE A 79 0.20 -20.88 21.09
N ASP A 80 1.09 -19.98 21.53
CA ASP A 80 0.88 -18.53 21.50
C ASP A 80 0.65 -18.02 20.07
N MET A 81 1.49 -18.46 19.12
CA MET A 81 1.32 -18.16 17.69
C MET A 81 -0.02 -18.65 17.14
N LEU A 82 -0.41 -19.89 17.44
CA LEU A 82 -1.69 -20.46 16.97
C LEU A 82 -2.90 -19.70 17.56
N ILE A 83 -2.83 -19.29 18.82
CA ILE A 83 -3.86 -18.44 19.45
C ILE A 83 -3.92 -17.09 18.75
N ALA A 84 -2.78 -16.45 18.49
CA ALA A 84 -2.72 -15.17 17.79
C ALA A 84 -3.36 -15.26 16.38
N PHE A 85 -3.05 -16.31 15.61
CA PHE A 85 -3.70 -16.56 14.32
C PHE A 85 -5.21 -16.74 14.46
N SER A 86 -5.66 -17.49 15.47
CA SER A 86 -7.09 -17.71 15.70
C SER A 86 -7.83 -16.42 16.05
N ILE A 87 -7.26 -15.56 16.90
CA ILE A 87 -7.87 -14.27 17.28
C ILE A 87 -8.02 -13.38 16.06
N VAL A 88 -6.93 -13.14 15.33
CA VAL A 88 -6.94 -12.29 14.12
C VAL A 88 -7.91 -12.82 13.07
N SER A 89 -7.98 -14.14 12.90
CA SER A 89 -8.87 -14.76 11.93
C SER A 89 -10.35 -14.64 12.31
N MET A 90 -10.68 -14.74 13.59
CA MET A 90 -12.05 -14.55 14.07
C MET A 90 -12.50 -13.10 13.97
N ASP A 91 -11.67 -12.17 14.46
CA ASP A 91 -12.00 -10.74 14.52
C ASP A 91 -12.22 -10.16 13.12
N ASN A 92 -11.41 -10.59 12.14
CA ASN A 92 -11.45 -10.10 10.76
C ASN A 92 -12.21 -11.01 9.78
N ARG A 93 -12.83 -12.09 10.29
CA ARG A 93 -13.57 -13.09 9.49
C ARG A 93 -12.75 -13.63 8.32
N TYR A 94 -11.57 -14.17 8.61
CA TYR A 94 -10.71 -14.81 7.63
C TYR A 94 -11.19 -16.23 7.34
N ALA A 95 -10.99 -16.68 6.10
CA ALA A 95 -11.35 -18.01 5.64
C ALA A 95 -10.16 -18.96 5.73
N LYS A 96 -10.44 -20.21 6.13
CA LYS A 96 -9.46 -21.29 6.04
C LYS A 96 -9.19 -21.59 4.55
N PRO A 97 -7.97 -21.40 4.03
CA PRO A 97 -7.66 -21.73 2.65
C PRO A 97 -7.63 -23.25 2.44
N THR A 98 -8.05 -23.69 1.25
CA THR A 98 -7.82 -25.05 0.76
C THR A 98 -6.51 -25.06 -0.03
N ILE A 99 -5.60 -25.96 0.32
CA ILE A 99 -4.35 -26.13 -0.42
C ILE A 99 -4.60 -27.16 -1.53
N THR A 100 -4.25 -26.81 -2.77
CA THR A 100 -4.43 -27.68 -3.94
C THR A 100 -3.09 -28.08 -4.55
N ASP A 101 -3.04 -29.28 -5.14
CA ASP A 101 -1.91 -29.70 -5.99
C ASP A 101 -2.05 -29.18 -7.43
N GLU A 102 -3.27 -28.76 -7.80
CA GLU A 102 -3.56 -28.10 -9.08
C GLU A 102 -3.00 -26.67 -9.08
N ARG A 103 -2.47 -26.22 -10.23
CA ARG A 103 -1.97 -24.85 -10.45
C ARG A 103 -3.12 -23.85 -10.61
N THR A 104 -4.10 -23.87 -9.72
CA THR A 104 -5.31 -23.03 -9.79
C THR A 104 -5.36 -22.08 -8.60
N ILE A 105 -5.55 -20.79 -8.86
CA ILE A 105 -5.77 -19.78 -7.83
C ILE A 105 -7.24 -19.40 -7.86
N GLU A 106 -7.93 -19.54 -6.74
CA GLU A 106 -9.26 -19.01 -6.54
C GLU A 106 -9.34 -18.33 -5.19
N ILE A 107 -9.53 -17.01 -5.19
CA ILE A 107 -9.83 -16.22 -4.00
C ILE A 107 -11.14 -15.49 -4.30
N ILE A 108 -12.14 -15.67 -3.44
CA ILE A 108 -13.43 -14.97 -3.54
C ILE A 108 -13.51 -13.94 -2.42
N SER A 109 -13.89 -12.71 -2.78
CA SER A 109 -13.99 -11.59 -1.83
C SER A 109 -12.69 -11.37 -1.04
N GLY A 110 -11.55 -11.43 -1.73
CA GLY A 110 -10.25 -11.23 -1.12
C GLY A 110 -10.04 -9.77 -0.68
N ARG A 111 -9.34 -9.58 0.42
CA ARG A 111 -9.00 -8.28 1.01
C ARG A 111 -7.51 -8.19 1.31
N HIS A 112 -6.96 -6.98 1.35
CA HIS A 112 -5.57 -6.78 1.74
C HIS A 112 -5.47 -6.72 3.27
N PRO A 113 -4.74 -7.64 3.94
CA PRO A 113 -4.81 -7.85 5.39
C PRO A 113 -4.37 -6.64 6.23
N VAL A 114 -3.51 -5.78 5.67
CA VAL A 114 -3.09 -4.53 6.33
C VAL A 114 -4.01 -3.36 5.98
N VAL A 115 -4.34 -3.15 4.71
CA VAL A 115 -5.10 -1.98 4.26
C VAL A 115 -6.53 -2.03 4.79
N GLU A 116 -7.14 -3.22 4.90
CA GLU A 116 -8.50 -3.34 5.46
C GLU A 116 -8.59 -2.84 6.92
N THR A 117 -7.51 -2.97 7.70
CA THR A 117 -7.46 -2.51 9.10
C THR A 117 -7.27 -1.00 9.25
N LEU A 118 -6.76 -0.33 8.20
CA LEU A 118 -6.54 1.12 8.17
C LEU A 118 -7.79 1.90 7.72
N LEU A 119 -8.73 1.21 7.09
CA LEU A 119 -9.98 1.80 6.61
C LEU A 119 -11.10 1.55 7.62
N GLU A 120 -12.18 2.32 7.52
CA GLU A 120 -13.40 2.05 8.29
C GLU A 120 -13.95 0.66 7.94
N GLN A 121 -14.59 -0.01 8.92
CA GLN A 121 -15.13 -1.35 8.72
C GLN A 121 -16.08 -1.39 7.51
N GLY A 122 -15.76 -2.26 6.54
CA GLY A 122 -16.54 -2.43 5.31
C GLY A 122 -16.23 -1.43 4.19
N ALA A 123 -15.28 -0.50 4.39
CA ALA A 123 -14.89 0.44 3.34
C ALA A 123 -13.92 -0.16 2.31
N PHE A 124 -13.19 -1.23 2.66
CA PHE A 124 -12.32 -1.91 1.69
C PHE A 124 -13.14 -2.66 0.64
N VAL A 125 -12.86 -2.43 -0.64
CA VAL A 125 -13.53 -3.11 -1.75
C VAL A 125 -12.89 -4.47 -2.00
N GLU A 126 -13.66 -5.52 -1.76
CA GLU A 126 -13.24 -6.91 -1.93
C GLU A 126 -13.08 -7.27 -3.41
N ASN A 127 -12.03 -8.05 -3.74
CA ASN A 127 -11.72 -8.46 -5.11
C ASN A 127 -11.50 -9.97 -5.21
N ASP A 128 -12.03 -10.55 -6.28
CA ASP A 128 -11.79 -11.94 -6.59
C ASP A 128 -10.46 -12.07 -7.33
N VAL A 129 -9.75 -13.18 -7.12
CA VAL A 129 -8.59 -13.57 -7.94
C VAL A 129 -8.88 -14.95 -8.48
N ARG A 130 -9.00 -15.08 -9.80
CA ARG A 130 -9.28 -16.35 -10.47
C ARG A 130 -8.24 -16.59 -11.55
N MET A 131 -7.46 -17.64 -11.38
CA MET A 131 -6.47 -18.09 -12.37
C MET A 131 -6.59 -19.61 -12.48
N GLY A 132 -7.39 -20.08 -13.43
CA GLY A 132 -7.61 -21.50 -13.67
C GLY A 132 -6.42 -22.20 -14.35
N GLU A 133 -6.64 -23.43 -14.81
CA GLU A 133 -5.61 -24.22 -15.50
C GLU A 133 -5.10 -23.55 -16.78
N ASN A 134 -5.97 -22.81 -17.48
CA ASN A 134 -5.65 -22.10 -18.72
C ASN A 134 -5.36 -20.62 -18.50
N THR A 135 -5.14 -20.16 -17.27
CA THR A 135 -4.90 -18.74 -16.97
C THR A 135 -3.66 -18.63 -16.12
N ASP A 136 -2.52 -18.30 -16.74
CA ASP A 136 -1.25 -18.15 -16.04
C ASP A 136 -0.85 -16.68 -15.90
N ILE A 137 -1.32 -15.80 -16.77
CA ILE A 137 -0.99 -14.38 -16.75
C ILE A 137 -2.27 -13.56 -16.63
N LEU A 138 -2.38 -12.73 -15.60
CA LEU A 138 -3.36 -11.66 -15.55
C LEU A 138 -2.69 -10.35 -15.96
N LEU A 139 -3.10 -9.79 -17.10
CA LEU A 139 -2.69 -8.47 -17.54
C LEU A 139 -3.65 -7.43 -16.94
N ILE A 140 -3.16 -6.70 -15.93
CA ILE A 140 -3.95 -5.77 -15.13
C ILE A 140 -3.78 -4.36 -15.71
N THR A 141 -4.87 -3.79 -16.19
CA THR A 141 -4.91 -2.42 -16.71
C THR A 141 -5.77 -1.50 -15.84
N GLY A 142 -5.58 -0.19 -16.01
CA GLY A 142 -6.37 0.82 -15.32
C GLY A 142 -5.54 2.00 -14.83
N PRO A 143 -6.20 3.09 -14.42
CA PRO A 143 -5.51 4.32 -14.04
C PRO A 143 -4.56 4.14 -12.86
N ASN A 144 -3.59 5.04 -12.74
CA ASN A 144 -2.77 5.13 -11.53
C ASN A 144 -3.66 5.41 -10.31
N MET A 145 -3.26 4.92 -9.13
CA MET A 145 -4.05 5.00 -7.88
C MET A 145 -5.37 4.21 -7.87
N SER A 146 -5.70 3.46 -8.92
CA SER A 146 -6.91 2.63 -8.94
C SER A 146 -6.86 1.41 -8.02
N GLY A 147 -5.68 1.00 -7.54
CA GLY A 147 -5.52 -0.14 -6.63
C GLY A 147 -4.90 -1.38 -7.25
N LYS A 148 -4.36 -1.32 -8.49
CA LYS A 148 -3.63 -2.42 -9.14
C LYS A 148 -2.54 -3.04 -8.24
N SER A 149 -1.67 -2.21 -7.68
CA SER A 149 -0.58 -2.67 -6.79
C SER A 149 -1.12 -3.28 -5.49
N THR A 150 -2.22 -2.75 -4.94
CA THR A 150 -2.88 -3.31 -3.76
C THR A 150 -3.46 -4.69 -4.04
N TYR A 151 -4.11 -4.87 -5.20
CA TYR A 151 -4.65 -6.14 -5.66
C TYR A 151 -3.55 -7.20 -5.83
N MET A 152 -2.42 -6.84 -6.44
CA MET A 152 -1.28 -7.75 -6.58
C MET A 152 -0.66 -8.13 -5.22
N ARG A 153 -0.41 -7.14 -4.35
CA ARG A 153 0.15 -7.38 -3.02
C ARG A 153 -0.77 -8.23 -2.15
N GLN A 154 -2.08 -8.05 -2.27
CA GLN A 154 -3.08 -8.87 -1.59
C GLN A 154 -2.92 -10.35 -1.92
N LEU A 155 -2.72 -10.72 -3.19
CA LEU A 155 -2.51 -12.12 -3.56
C LEU A 155 -1.22 -12.68 -2.94
N ALA A 156 -0.09 -11.96 -3.04
CA ALA A 156 1.16 -12.41 -2.43
C ALA A 156 1.05 -12.59 -0.91
N LEU A 157 0.40 -11.64 -0.22
CA LEU A 157 0.19 -11.75 1.23
C LEU A 157 -0.73 -12.93 1.57
N SER A 158 -1.76 -13.18 0.77
CA SER A 158 -2.65 -14.33 0.92
C SER A 158 -1.89 -15.66 0.82
N VAL A 159 -0.98 -15.77 -0.17
CA VAL A 159 -0.10 -16.94 -0.33
C VAL A 159 0.82 -17.11 0.88
N ILE A 160 1.46 -16.04 1.34
CA ILE A 160 2.34 -16.08 2.52
C ILE A 160 1.56 -16.52 3.76
N MET A 161 0.40 -15.91 4.02
CA MET A 161 -0.47 -16.23 5.15
C MET A 161 -0.92 -17.70 5.13
N MET A 162 -1.30 -18.22 3.96
CA MET A 162 -1.62 -19.64 3.83
C MET A 162 -0.41 -20.53 4.14
N GLN A 163 0.77 -20.25 3.57
CA GLN A 163 1.96 -21.10 3.73
C GLN A 163 2.57 -21.05 5.13
N ILE A 164 2.34 -20.00 5.92
CA ILE A 164 2.66 -19.97 7.37
C ILE A 164 1.62 -20.71 8.22
N GLY A 165 0.49 -21.12 7.64
CA GLY A 165 -0.59 -21.84 8.33
C GLY A 165 -1.68 -20.96 8.95
N CYS A 166 -1.79 -19.70 8.54
CA CYS A 166 -2.84 -18.77 8.99
C CYS A 166 -4.06 -18.81 8.03
N PHE A 167 -5.24 -18.43 8.52
CA PHE A 167 -6.38 -18.18 7.64
C PHE A 167 -6.16 -16.87 6.89
N ILE A 168 -6.81 -16.71 5.75
CA ILE A 168 -6.54 -15.57 4.85
C ILE A 168 -7.76 -14.64 4.72
N PRO A 169 -7.55 -13.35 4.42
CA PRO A 169 -8.61 -12.35 4.28
C PRO A 169 -9.43 -12.55 3.01
N ALA A 170 -10.37 -13.50 3.03
CA ALA A 170 -11.26 -13.84 1.92
C ALA A 170 -12.56 -14.45 2.44
N ALA A 171 -13.58 -14.56 1.59
CA ALA A 171 -14.77 -15.36 1.88
C ALA A 171 -14.50 -16.86 1.63
N MET A 172 -13.74 -17.16 0.57
CA MET A 172 -13.28 -18.50 0.21
C MET A 172 -11.92 -18.39 -0.48
N ALA A 173 -11.06 -19.39 -0.28
CA ALA A 173 -9.80 -19.47 -1.00
C ALA A 173 -9.35 -20.91 -1.27
N SER A 174 -8.82 -21.13 -2.46
CA SER A 174 -8.17 -22.33 -2.96
C SER A 174 -6.88 -21.92 -3.66
N LEU A 175 -5.73 -22.38 -3.16
CA LEU A 175 -4.42 -21.90 -3.58
C LEU A 175 -3.40 -23.05 -3.66
N PRO A 176 -2.48 -23.05 -4.64
CA PRO A 176 -1.40 -24.01 -4.68
C PRO A 176 -0.25 -23.57 -3.77
N LEU A 177 0.66 -24.50 -3.50
CA LEU A 177 1.94 -24.16 -2.89
C LEU A 177 2.87 -23.50 -3.91
N PHE A 178 3.37 -22.32 -3.57
CA PHE A 178 4.37 -21.60 -4.33
C PHE A 178 5.76 -21.82 -3.75
N ASP A 179 6.73 -22.08 -4.61
CA ASP A 179 8.13 -22.25 -4.21
C ASP A 179 8.82 -20.90 -3.95
N ARG A 180 8.48 -19.87 -4.74
CA ARG A 180 9.04 -18.52 -4.68
C ARG A 180 8.00 -17.48 -5.11
N ILE A 181 8.09 -16.30 -4.49
CA ILE A 181 7.34 -15.11 -4.91
C ILE A 181 8.36 -14.07 -5.37
N PHE A 182 8.27 -13.64 -6.62
CA PHE A 182 9.08 -12.57 -7.19
C PHE A 182 8.24 -11.31 -7.32
N THR A 183 8.79 -10.17 -6.90
CA THR A 183 8.06 -8.91 -6.93
C THR A 183 8.92 -7.80 -7.50
N ARG A 184 8.36 -7.07 -8.45
CA ARG A 184 8.83 -5.75 -8.90
C ARG A 184 7.66 -4.79 -8.76
N ILE A 185 7.44 -4.28 -7.54
CA ILE A 185 6.30 -3.40 -7.21
C ILE A 185 6.81 -2.08 -6.63
N GLY A 186 6.99 -1.08 -7.49
CA GLY A 186 7.31 0.30 -7.11
C GLY A 186 8.78 0.68 -7.17
N ALA A 187 9.04 1.99 -7.28
CA ALA A 187 10.35 2.60 -7.22
C ALA A 187 10.52 3.28 -5.86
N SER A 188 11.15 2.59 -4.90
CA SER A 188 11.88 3.29 -3.86
C SER A 188 13.29 3.50 -4.40
N ASP A 189 13.59 4.72 -4.85
CA ASP A 189 14.86 5.08 -5.44
C ASP A 189 16.00 4.75 -4.49
N ASP A 190 16.84 3.80 -4.88
CA ASP A 190 18.12 3.57 -4.23
C ASP A 190 19.19 4.45 -4.89
N LEU A 191 19.13 5.75 -4.59
CA LEU A 191 20.09 6.76 -5.02
C LEU A 191 21.54 6.47 -4.55
N SER A 192 21.74 5.47 -3.69
CA SER A 192 23.04 5.18 -3.09
C SER A 192 23.95 4.29 -3.95
N THR A 193 23.42 3.60 -4.96
CA THR A 193 24.15 2.53 -5.69
C THR A 193 24.78 2.94 -7.02
N GLY A 194 24.57 4.17 -7.49
CA GLY A 194 25.16 4.67 -8.76
C GLY A 194 24.65 3.98 -10.03
N LYS A 195 23.60 3.15 -9.94
CA LYS A 195 22.92 2.52 -11.08
C LYS A 195 21.66 3.31 -11.44
N SER A 196 21.29 3.36 -12.73
CA SER A 196 20.02 3.96 -13.14
C SER A 196 18.85 3.12 -12.59
N THR A 197 17.75 3.79 -12.26
CA THR A 197 16.51 3.15 -11.77
C THR A 197 16.01 2.09 -12.75
N PHE A 198 16.10 2.36 -14.05
CA PHE A 198 15.77 1.41 -15.10
C PHE A 198 16.70 0.17 -15.12
N MET A 199 18.01 0.34 -14.88
CA MET A 199 18.93 -0.81 -14.80
C MET A 199 18.62 -1.69 -13.60
N VAL A 200 18.29 -1.11 -12.44
CA VAL A 200 17.89 -1.88 -11.25
C VAL A 200 16.62 -2.67 -11.54
N GLU A 201 15.62 -2.03 -12.16
CA GLU A 201 14.39 -2.69 -12.61
C GLU A 201 14.67 -3.87 -13.55
N MET A 202 15.52 -3.71 -14.56
CA MET A 202 15.87 -4.79 -15.49
C MET A 202 16.65 -5.92 -14.80
N LEU A 203 17.50 -5.62 -13.81
CA LEU A 203 18.18 -6.64 -13.02
C LEU A 203 17.20 -7.44 -12.15
N GLU A 204 16.20 -6.79 -11.55
CA GLU A 204 15.15 -7.43 -10.76
C GLU A 204 14.27 -8.34 -11.63
N VAL A 205 13.86 -7.85 -12.81
CA VAL A 205 13.14 -8.66 -13.80
C VAL A 205 13.99 -9.85 -14.23
N ASN A 206 15.24 -9.64 -14.63
CA ASN A 206 16.12 -10.73 -15.05
C ASN A 206 16.32 -11.76 -13.94
N PHE A 207 16.48 -11.33 -12.69
CA PHE A 207 16.58 -12.25 -11.55
C PHE A 207 15.33 -13.13 -11.42
N ALA A 208 14.14 -12.56 -11.57
CA ALA A 208 12.90 -13.32 -11.59
C ALA A 208 12.85 -14.31 -12.77
N LEU A 209 13.13 -13.85 -13.99
CA LEU A 209 13.08 -14.69 -15.19
C LEU A 209 14.05 -15.87 -15.15
N GLN A 210 15.22 -15.71 -14.53
CA GLN A 210 16.24 -16.77 -14.44
C GLN A 210 15.98 -17.80 -13.32
N ASN A 211 15.21 -17.43 -12.28
CA ASN A 211 15.03 -18.26 -11.08
C ASN A 211 13.59 -18.75 -10.86
N ALA A 212 12.63 -18.20 -11.61
CA ALA A 212 11.24 -18.65 -11.56
C ALA A 212 11.10 -20.06 -12.10
N THR A 213 10.26 -20.84 -11.43
CA THR A 213 9.81 -22.15 -11.88
C THR A 213 8.32 -22.07 -12.21
N LYS A 214 7.77 -23.13 -12.81
CA LYS A 214 6.32 -23.25 -13.05
C LYS A 214 5.44 -23.11 -11.79
N ASN A 215 6.03 -23.31 -10.61
CA ASN A 215 5.34 -23.19 -9.31
C ASN A 215 5.63 -21.85 -8.61
N SER A 216 6.25 -20.90 -9.30
CA SER A 216 6.51 -19.57 -8.76
C SER A 216 5.35 -18.60 -9.02
N LEU A 217 5.25 -17.56 -8.20
CA LEU A 217 4.36 -16.42 -8.40
C LEU A 217 5.19 -15.19 -8.75
N ILE A 218 4.87 -14.51 -9.85
CA ILE A 218 5.55 -13.28 -10.27
C ILE A 218 4.56 -12.11 -10.23
N LEU A 219 4.95 -11.02 -9.58
CA LEU A 219 4.21 -9.75 -9.56
C LEU A 219 5.06 -8.66 -10.21
N PHE A 220 4.66 -8.21 -11.38
CA PHE A 220 5.33 -7.14 -12.12
C PHE A 220 4.42 -5.91 -12.20
N ASP A 221 4.90 -4.77 -11.70
CA ASP A 221 4.15 -3.51 -11.70
C ASP A 221 4.86 -2.49 -12.58
N GLU A 222 4.20 -2.13 -13.69
CA GLU A 222 4.55 -1.00 -14.55
C GLU A 222 5.97 -1.06 -15.12
N ILE A 223 6.38 -2.25 -15.57
CA ILE A 223 7.67 -2.49 -16.23
C ILE A 223 7.81 -1.63 -17.49
N GLY A 224 9.00 -1.08 -17.71
CA GLY A 224 9.34 -0.32 -18.91
C GLY A 224 9.11 1.19 -18.80
N ARG A 225 8.64 1.69 -17.66
CA ARG A 225 8.38 3.13 -17.46
C ARG A 225 9.61 4.03 -17.47
N GLY A 226 10.79 3.48 -17.15
CA GLY A 226 12.04 4.25 -17.02
C GLY A 226 12.77 4.56 -18.33
N THR A 227 12.19 4.24 -19.49
CA THR A 227 12.82 4.39 -20.82
C THR A 227 11.86 4.99 -21.85
N ALA A 228 12.30 5.14 -23.11
CA ALA A 228 11.44 5.59 -24.20
C ALA A 228 10.19 4.71 -24.31
N THR A 229 9.02 5.32 -24.55
CA THR A 229 7.71 4.64 -24.49
C THR A 229 7.66 3.36 -25.32
N TYR A 230 8.16 3.41 -26.56
CA TYR A 230 8.17 2.24 -27.46
C TYR A 230 9.16 1.17 -27.02
N ASP A 231 10.34 1.56 -26.52
CA ASP A 231 11.31 0.60 -25.99
C ASP A 231 10.76 -0.11 -24.75
N GLY A 232 10.11 0.64 -23.84
CA GLY A 232 9.49 0.13 -22.64
C GLY A 232 8.35 -0.84 -22.95
N MET A 233 7.47 -0.47 -23.89
CA MET A 233 6.38 -1.32 -24.35
C MET A 233 6.89 -2.60 -25.02
N ALA A 234 7.89 -2.50 -25.89
CA ALA A 234 8.48 -3.65 -26.57
C ALA A 234 9.14 -4.63 -25.58
N LEU A 235 9.84 -4.11 -24.57
CA LEU A 235 10.41 -4.94 -23.50
C LEU A 235 9.32 -5.59 -22.66
N ALA A 236 8.28 -4.86 -22.25
CA ALA A 236 7.18 -5.40 -21.47
C ALA A 236 6.48 -6.54 -22.23
N GLN A 237 6.19 -6.34 -23.52
CA GLN A 237 5.64 -7.39 -24.40
C GLN A 237 6.56 -8.62 -24.46
N ALA A 238 7.85 -8.42 -24.76
CA ALA A 238 8.81 -9.52 -24.86
C ALA A 238 8.94 -10.31 -23.54
N ILE A 239 8.85 -9.63 -22.39
CA ILE A 239 8.84 -10.26 -21.06
C ILE A 239 7.59 -11.12 -20.88
N ILE A 240 6.41 -10.59 -21.23
CA ILE A 240 5.13 -11.33 -21.15
C ILE A 240 5.19 -12.59 -22.02
N GLU A 241 5.62 -12.45 -23.28
CA GLU A 241 5.78 -13.56 -24.22
C GLU A 241 6.79 -14.60 -23.72
N TYR A 242 7.94 -14.16 -23.20
CA TYR A 242 8.95 -15.04 -22.64
C TYR A 242 8.40 -15.84 -21.45
N CYS A 243 7.71 -15.18 -20.53
CA CYS A 243 7.06 -15.82 -19.40
C CYS A 243 6.02 -16.86 -19.84
N HIS A 244 5.16 -16.50 -20.80
CA HIS A 244 4.13 -17.37 -21.35
C HIS A 244 4.74 -18.61 -22.02
N HIS A 245 5.78 -18.46 -22.83
CA HIS A 245 6.33 -19.56 -23.62
C HIS A 245 7.41 -20.39 -22.92
N LYS A 246 8.15 -19.83 -21.95
CA LYS A 246 9.33 -20.48 -21.35
C LYS A 246 9.18 -20.83 -19.88
N ILE A 247 8.50 -20.00 -19.09
CA ILE A 247 8.44 -20.19 -17.64
C ILE A 247 7.17 -20.92 -17.25
N ASP A 248 6.02 -20.53 -17.84
CA ASP A 248 4.72 -21.13 -17.57
C ASP A 248 4.44 -21.17 -16.05
N CYS A 249 4.38 -19.99 -15.41
CA CYS A 249 4.10 -19.81 -13.99
C CYS A 249 3.00 -18.77 -13.78
N LYS A 250 2.49 -18.60 -12.56
CA LYS A 250 1.43 -17.62 -12.26
C LYS A 250 2.00 -16.21 -12.18
N ILE A 251 1.43 -15.28 -12.95
CA ILE A 251 1.92 -13.91 -13.09
C ILE A 251 0.76 -12.92 -13.01
N LEU A 252 0.93 -11.89 -12.20
CA LEU A 252 0.13 -10.66 -12.28
C LEU A 252 1.03 -9.58 -12.85
N PHE A 253 0.64 -9.06 -14.01
CA PHE A 253 1.38 -8.05 -14.75
C PHE A 253 0.53 -6.78 -14.83
N SER A 254 0.85 -5.78 -14.02
CA SER A 254 0.22 -4.46 -14.08
C SER A 254 0.91 -3.58 -15.12
N THR A 255 0.15 -2.99 -16.03
CA THR A 255 0.67 -2.13 -17.09
C THR A 255 -0.15 -0.85 -17.27
N HIS A 256 0.48 0.11 -17.92
CA HIS A 256 -0.16 1.33 -18.44
C HIS A 256 -0.18 1.38 -19.96
N TYR A 257 0.46 0.42 -20.62
CA TYR A 257 0.39 0.25 -22.06
C TYR A 257 -0.91 -0.47 -22.39
N HIS A 258 -1.94 0.30 -22.75
CA HIS A 258 -3.23 -0.24 -23.19
C HIS A 258 -3.07 -1.05 -24.48
N GLU A 259 -2.06 -0.71 -25.27
CA GLU A 259 -1.63 -1.41 -26.46
C GLU A 259 -1.20 -2.84 -26.20
N LEU A 260 -0.92 -3.28 -24.96
CA LEU A 260 -0.58 -4.68 -24.68
C LEU A 260 -1.81 -5.57 -24.50
N THR A 261 -3.03 -5.00 -24.45
CA THR A 261 -4.26 -5.77 -24.23
C THR A 261 -4.59 -6.75 -25.36
N TYR A 262 -4.15 -6.48 -26.60
CA TYR A 262 -4.36 -7.41 -27.73
C TYR A 262 -3.64 -8.74 -27.55
N LEU A 263 -2.64 -8.82 -26.65
CA LEU A 263 -1.89 -10.05 -26.41
C LEU A 263 -2.78 -11.21 -25.92
N GLU A 264 -3.96 -10.94 -25.36
CA GLU A 264 -4.92 -11.99 -25.00
C GLU A 264 -5.41 -12.79 -26.23
N ASP A 265 -5.44 -12.17 -27.41
CA ASP A 265 -5.86 -12.84 -28.65
C ASP A 265 -4.79 -13.85 -29.15
N GLU A 266 -3.52 -13.60 -28.84
CA GLU A 266 -2.39 -14.43 -29.30
C GLU A 266 -1.90 -15.41 -28.21
N LEU A 267 -1.88 -14.99 -26.95
CA LEU A 267 -1.34 -15.73 -25.81
C LEU A 267 -2.48 -16.39 -25.01
N LYS A 268 -2.71 -17.67 -25.28
CA LYS A 268 -3.87 -18.43 -24.75
C LYS A 268 -4.03 -18.47 -23.23
N THR A 269 -2.96 -18.25 -22.47
CA THR A 269 -3.00 -18.26 -21.00
C THR A 269 -2.92 -16.87 -20.38
N LEU A 270 -2.92 -15.84 -21.20
CA LEU A 270 -3.04 -14.45 -20.78
C LEU A 270 -4.50 -14.04 -20.77
N HIS A 271 -4.93 -13.39 -19.70
CA HIS A 271 -6.25 -12.81 -19.58
C HIS A 271 -6.20 -11.35 -19.15
N ASN A 272 -6.99 -10.51 -19.80
CA ASN A 272 -7.11 -9.12 -19.42
C ASN A 272 -8.05 -8.96 -18.23
N VAL A 273 -7.60 -8.17 -17.26
CA VAL A 273 -8.44 -7.64 -16.18
C VAL A 273 -8.18 -6.15 -16.03
N HIS A 274 -9.17 -5.42 -15.55
CA HIS A 274 -9.02 -3.99 -15.31
C HIS A 274 -9.68 -3.55 -14.02
N VAL A 275 -9.21 -2.42 -13.49
CA VAL A 275 -9.85 -1.79 -12.34
C VAL A 275 -10.92 -0.80 -12.81
N LEU A 276 -12.14 -0.97 -12.33
CA LEU A 276 -13.26 -0.10 -12.64
C LEU A 276 -13.06 1.33 -12.14
N ALA A 277 -13.33 2.27 -13.02
CA ALA A 277 -13.46 3.68 -12.72
C ALA A 277 -14.77 4.20 -13.31
N ARG A 278 -15.45 5.09 -12.58
CA ARG A 278 -16.70 5.72 -13.03
C ARG A 278 -16.52 7.22 -13.13
N GLU A 279 -17.04 7.81 -14.19
CA GLU A 279 -17.17 9.26 -14.29
C GLU A 279 -18.49 9.70 -13.68
N GLU A 280 -18.44 10.59 -12.69
CA GLU A 280 -19.61 11.16 -12.04
C GLU A 280 -19.46 12.69 -11.97
N LYS A 281 -20.41 13.41 -12.59
CA LYS A 281 -20.40 14.89 -12.69
C LYS A 281 -19.07 15.46 -13.22
N GLY A 282 -18.41 14.73 -14.12
CA GLY A 282 -17.13 15.12 -14.72
C GLY A 282 -15.91 14.91 -13.81
N ASN A 283 -16.05 14.22 -12.68
CA ASN A 283 -14.93 13.74 -11.86
C ASN A 283 -14.82 12.22 -11.99
N ILE A 284 -13.61 11.68 -11.89
CA ILE A 284 -13.40 10.24 -11.85
C ILE A 284 -13.45 9.73 -10.42
N VAL A 285 -14.21 8.66 -10.20
CA VAL A 285 -14.29 7.92 -8.94
C VAL A 285 -13.71 6.53 -9.19
N PHE A 286 -12.67 6.18 -8.44
CA PHE A 286 -12.10 4.84 -8.50
C PHE A 286 -12.94 3.91 -7.64
N LEU A 287 -13.49 2.86 -8.26
CA LEU A 287 -14.32 1.88 -7.54
C LEU A 287 -13.47 0.80 -6.86
N HIS A 288 -12.17 0.75 -7.13
CA HIS A 288 -11.23 -0.24 -6.58
C HIS A 288 -11.65 -1.71 -6.80
N LYS A 289 -12.59 -1.95 -7.73
CA LYS A 289 -13.10 -3.26 -8.10
C LYS A 289 -12.44 -3.71 -9.41
N VAL A 290 -11.83 -4.89 -9.38
CA VAL A 290 -11.25 -5.56 -10.55
C VAL A 290 -12.34 -6.35 -11.26
N THR A 291 -12.41 -6.22 -12.58
CA THR A 291 -13.33 -6.94 -13.46
C THR A 291 -12.61 -7.47 -14.68
N ASP A 292 -13.17 -8.53 -15.28
CA ASP A 292 -12.63 -9.15 -16.47
C ASP A 292 -12.72 -8.21 -17.70
N GLY A 293 -11.82 -8.43 -18.64
CA GLY A 293 -11.70 -7.70 -19.89
C GLY A 293 -10.69 -6.54 -19.82
N PRO A 294 -10.31 -6.00 -20.99
CA PRO A 294 -9.45 -4.83 -21.08
C PRO A 294 -10.21 -3.57 -20.65
N THR A 295 -9.47 -2.51 -20.34
CA THR A 295 -10.04 -1.18 -20.13
C THR A 295 -10.15 -0.42 -21.45
N ASP A 296 -11.29 0.26 -21.66
CA ASP A 296 -11.57 0.97 -22.92
C ASP A 296 -10.91 2.36 -23.02
N LYS A 297 -10.41 2.93 -21.90
CA LYS A 297 -9.96 4.34 -21.85
C LYS A 297 -8.76 4.58 -20.94
N SER A 298 -7.95 5.58 -21.33
CA SER A 298 -6.94 6.22 -20.50
C SER A 298 -7.54 7.39 -19.70
N TYR A 299 -7.32 7.43 -18.40
CA TYR A 299 -7.92 8.46 -17.52
C TYR A 299 -6.94 9.54 -17.04
N GLY A 300 -5.75 9.67 -17.65
CA GLY A 300 -4.69 10.58 -17.16
C GLY A 300 -5.15 12.04 -16.98
N ILE A 301 -5.88 12.59 -17.96
CA ILE A 301 -6.40 13.97 -17.90
C ILE A 301 -7.47 14.12 -16.80
N HIS A 302 -8.29 13.10 -16.58
CA HIS A 302 -9.30 13.09 -15.52
C HIS A 302 -8.65 13.08 -14.12
N VAL A 303 -7.53 12.36 -13.95
CA VAL A 303 -6.75 12.40 -12.70
C VAL A 303 -6.13 13.79 -12.48
N ALA A 304 -5.63 14.44 -13.53
CA ALA A 304 -5.14 15.82 -13.45
C ALA A 304 -6.25 16.81 -13.02
N LYS A 305 -7.51 16.58 -13.44
CA LYS A 305 -8.65 17.36 -12.97
C LYS A 305 -8.92 17.18 -11.47
N LEU A 306 -8.79 15.96 -10.94
CA LEU A 306 -8.89 15.73 -9.48
C LEU A 306 -7.78 16.45 -8.70
N ALA A 307 -6.59 16.56 -9.29
CA ALA A 307 -5.48 17.34 -8.75
C ALA A 307 -5.68 18.87 -8.87
N LYS A 308 -6.83 19.33 -9.36
CA LYS A 308 -7.22 20.74 -9.53
C LYS A 308 -6.29 21.53 -10.46
N LEU A 309 -5.79 20.88 -11.53
CA LEU A 309 -5.07 21.62 -12.58
C LEU A 309 -6.02 22.59 -13.31
N PRO A 310 -5.49 23.72 -13.84
CA PRO A 310 -6.32 24.74 -14.50
C PRO A 310 -7.15 24.18 -15.67
N ALA A 311 -8.42 24.59 -15.78
CA ALA A 311 -9.34 24.11 -16.81
C ALA A 311 -8.81 24.34 -18.25
N VAL A 312 -8.16 25.48 -18.48
CA VAL A 312 -7.52 25.82 -19.77
C VAL A 312 -6.44 24.80 -20.14
N LEU A 313 -5.61 24.39 -19.16
CA LEU A 313 -4.57 23.39 -19.37
C LEU A 313 -5.20 22.03 -19.72
N LEU A 314 -6.25 21.62 -19.00
CA LEU A 314 -6.94 20.36 -19.25
C LEU A 314 -7.59 20.33 -20.64
N LYS A 315 -8.25 21.42 -21.06
CA LYS A 315 -8.85 21.55 -22.40
C LYS A 315 -7.78 21.40 -23.50
N ARG A 316 -6.62 22.04 -23.32
CA ARG A 316 -5.49 21.88 -24.25
C ARG A 316 -4.94 20.46 -24.25
N ALA A 317 -4.77 19.85 -23.08
CA ALA A 317 -4.28 18.47 -22.96
C ALA A 317 -5.21 17.48 -23.68
N SER A 318 -6.54 17.66 -23.60
CA SER A 318 -7.51 16.81 -24.30
C SER A 318 -7.39 16.93 -25.82
N LEU A 319 -7.24 18.16 -26.35
CA LEU A 319 -7.02 18.37 -27.79
C LEU A 319 -5.73 17.71 -28.28
N ILE A 320 -4.65 17.82 -27.49
CA ILE A 320 -3.38 17.16 -27.79
C ILE A 320 -3.55 15.63 -27.80
N LEU A 321 -4.26 15.08 -26.83
CA LEU A 321 -4.50 13.63 -26.73
C LEU A 321 -5.28 13.10 -27.94
N GLU A 322 -6.38 13.75 -28.32
CA GLU A 322 -7.18 13.35 -29.49
C GLU A 322 -6.36 13.35 -30.78
N GLU A 323 -5.44 14.31 -30.94
CA GLU A 323 -4.58 14.40 -32.12
C GLU A 323 -3.46 13.34 -32.11
N LEU A 324 -2.91 13.03 -30.93
CA LEU A 324 -1.92 11.95 -30.77
C LEU A 324 -2.54 10.57 -31.02
N GLU A 325 -3.77 10.33 -30.54
CA GLU A 325 -4.53 9.10 -30.79
C GLU A 325 -4.85 8.92 -32.28
N LYS A 326 -5.22 10.00 -32.98
CA LYS A 326 -5.47 9.97 -34.44
C LYS A 326 -4.21 9.73 -35.28
N ASN A 327 -3.06 10.23 -34.82
CA ASN A 327 -1.80 10.19 -35.59
C ASN A 327 -0.82 9.11 -35.11
N HIS A 328 -1.26 8.17 -34.26
CA HIS A 328 -0.41 7.12 -33.66
C HIS A 328 0.94 7.67 -33.10
N GLY A 329 0.90 8.85 -32.48
CA GLY A 329 2.07 9.44 -31.80
C GLY A 329 3.18 10.03 -32.68
N TYR A 330 3.02 10.14 -34.01
CA TYR A 330 4.12 10.56 -34.89
C TYR A 330 4.32 12.08 -35.08
N ASN A 331 3.41 12.92 -34.58
CA ASN A 331 3.54 14.38 -34.70
C ASN A 331 3.46 15.05 -33.33
N VAL A 332 4.63 15.47 -32.81
CA VAL A 332 4.68 16.47 -31.73
C VAL A 332 4.09 17.75 -32.31
N ILE A 333 2.91 18.13 -31.82
CA ILE A 333 2.25 19.37 -32.20
C ILE A 333 3.25 20.49 -31.97
N LYS A 334 3.59 21.25 -33.04
CA LYS A 334 4.44 22.43 -32.89
C LYS A 334 3.84 23.30 -31.79
N PRO A 335 4.64 23.79 -30.82
CA PRO A 335 4.12 24.68 -29.79
C PRO A 335 3.46 25.86 -30.49
N GLN A 336 2.13 25.89 -30.48
CA GLN A 336 1.41 27.10 -30.80
C GLN A 336 1.81 28.07 -29.68
N THR A 337 2.23 29.27 -30.05
CA THR A 337 2.33 30.40 -29.11
C THR A 337 0.98 30.47 -28.42
N ILE A 338 0.93 30.01 -27.16
CA ILE A 338 -0.25 30.17 -26.34
C ILE A 338 -0.31 31.67 -26.09
N ASP A 339 -1.17 32.37 -26.82
CA ASP A 339 -1.64 33.68 -26.38
C ASP A 339 -2.44 33.40 -25.12
N LEU A 340 -1.75 33.40 -23.98
CA LEU A 340 -2.34 33.28 -22.64
C LEU A 340 -3.44 34.34 -22.43
N PHE A 341 -3.42 35.41 -23.23
CA PHE A 341 -4.37 36.52 -23.24
C PHE A 341 -5.67 36.25 -24.02
N ASN A 342 -5.69 35.34 -25.02
CA ASN A 342 -6.91 35.02 -25.77
C ASN A 342 -7.78 33.93 -25.13
N PHE A 343 -7.28 33.25 -24.09
CA PHE A 343 -8.05 32.22 -23.39
C PHE A 343 -9.01 32.77 -22.34
N GLU A 344 -8.78 33.99 -21.83
CA GLU A 344 -9.80 34.71 -21.07
C GLU A 344 -11.02 35.00 -21.95
N GLU A 345 -10.81 35.38 -23.22
CA GLU A 345 -11.92 35.56 -24.20
C GLU A 345 -12.70 34.26 -24.49
N ALA A 346 -12.06 33.09 -24.45
CA ALA A 346 -12.73 31.80 -24.70
C ALA A 346 -13.52 31.28 -23.50
N LEU A 347 -13.10 31.61 -22.27
CA LEU A 347 -13.85 31.32 -21.04
C LEU A 347 -14.99 32.32 -20.85
N THR A 348 -14.75 33.61 -21.14
CA THR A 348 -15.84 34.60 -21.19
C THR A 348 -16.80 34.29 -22.31
N ALA A 349 -16.39 33.75 -23.46
CA ALA A 349 -17.33 33.36 -24.53
C ALA A 349 -18.23 32.15 -24.15
N GLU A 350 -17.75 31.18 -23.34
CA GLU A 350 -18.58 30.07 -22.84
C GLU A 350 -19.53 30.51 -21.70
N GLU A 351 -19.14 31.50 -20.90
CA GLU A 351 -20.00 32.12 -19.87
C GLU A 351 -21.01 33.12 -20.49
N GLU A 352 -20.57 33.94 -21.44
CA GLU A 352 -21.41 34.84 -22.24
C GLU A 352 -22.39 34.05 -23.09
N THR A 353 -22.03 32.93 -23.72
CA THR A 353 -23.01 32.10 -24.46
C THR A 353 -24.03 31.44 -23.53
N LYS A 354 -23.65 31.03 -22.32
CA LYS A 354 -24.62 30.55 -21.33
C LYS A 354 -25.58 31.65 -20.89
N GLU A 355 -25.09 32.86 -20.60
CA GLU A 355 -25.96 34.02 -20.29
C GLU A 355 -26.83 34.43 -21.49
N HIS A 356 -26.27 34.38 -22.71
CA HIS A 356 -26.93 34.80 -23.96
C HIS A 356 -28.15 33.96 -24.29
N TYR A 357 -28.10 32.66 -23.99
CA TYR A 357 -29.22 31.71 -24.20
C TYR A 357 -29.98 31.33 -22.93
N GLN A 358 -29.61 31.85 -21.74
CA GLN A 358 -30.26 31.49 -20.47
C GLN A 358 -31.77 31.80 -20.47
N SER A 359 -32.16 32.94 -21.05
CA SER A 359 -33.56 33.35 -21.20
C SER A 359 -34.39 32.38 -22.06
N LEU A 360 -33.80 31.80 -23.11
CA LEU A 360 -34.43 30.79 -23.97
C LEU A 360 -34.59 29.45 -23.23
N ILE A 361 -33.58 29.08 -22.42
CA ILE A 361 -33.62 27.86 -21.61
C ILE A 361 -34.70 27.97 -20.52
N ASP A 362 -34.83 29.13 -19.87
CA ASP A 362 -35.85 29.35 -18.84
C ASP A 362 -37.27 29.38 -19.45
N GLN A 363 -37.44 29.97 -20.63
CA GLN A 363 -38.68 29.88 -21.39
C GLN A 363 -39.05 28.42 -21.70
N LEU A 364 -38.12 27.63 -22.23
CA LEU A 364 -38.35 26.21 -22.53
C LEU A 364 -38.69 25.39 -21.28
N ARG A 365 -38.11 25.71 -20.13
CA ARG A 365 -38.43 25.05 -18.85
C ARG A 365 -39.79 25.40 -18.28
N SER A 366 -40.32 26.58 -18.61
CA SER A 366 -41.64 27.05 -18.15
C SER A 366 -42.81 26.48 -18.96
N ILE A 367 -42.53 25.78 -20.06
CA ILE A 367 -43.55 25.21 -20.93
C ILE A 367 -43.99 23.85 -20.39
N ASP A 368 -45.28 23.72 -20.11
CA ASP A 368 -45.92 22.45 -19.84
C ASP A 368 -46.38 21.80 -21.17
N ILE A 369 -45.75 20.67 -21.51
CA ILE A 369 -45.99 19.96 -22.77
C ILE A 369 -47.37 19.28 -22.76
N ASP A 370 -47.87 18.90 -21.59
CA ASP A 370 -49.11 18.12 -21.46
C ASP A 370 -50.38 18.98 -21.66
N GLU A 371 -50.26 20.31 -21.55
CA GLU A 371 -51.36 21.26 -21.76
C GLU A 371 -51.35 21.93 -23.16
N LEU A 372 -50.41 21.57 -24.03
CA LEU A 372 -50.24 22.22 -25.34
C LEU A 372 -50.98 21.51 -26.47
N THR A 373 -51.65 22.31 -27.30
CA THR A 373 -52.17 21.83 -28.59
C THR A 373 -51.04 21.77 -29.63
N PRO A 374 -51.07 20.81 -30.58
CA PRO A 374 -50.00 20.64 -31.56
C PRO A 374 -49.64 21.90 -32.36
N LEU A 375 -50.64 22.72 -32.69
CA LEU A 375 -50.47 23.99 -33.39
C LEU A 375 -49.75 25.04 -32.54
N LYS A 376 -50.04 25.12 -31.23
CA LYS A 376 -49.34 26.03 -30.31
C LYS A 376 -47.90 25.58 -30.08
N ALA A 377 -47.65 24.28 -29.97
CA ALA A 377 -46.30 23.74 -29.82
C ALA A 377 -45.42 24.08 -31.04
N LEU A 378 -45.95 23.97 -32.26
CA LEU A 378 -45.25 24.33 -33.49
C LEU A 378 -44.95 25.84 -33.57
N ASN A 379 -45.89 26.70 -33.15
CA ASN A 379 -45.67 28.14 -33.14
C ASN A 379 -44.60 28.55 -32.11
N ILE A 380 -44.64 28.00 -30.90
CA ILE A 380 -43.63 28.26 -29.87
C ILE A 380 -42.25 27.80 -30.34
N LEU A 381 -42.18 26.61 -30.98
CA LEU A 381 -40.93 26.12 -31.55
C LEU A 381 -40.39 27.04 -32.67
N ALA A 382 -41.27 27.56 -33.52
CA ALA A 382 -40.88 28.51 -34.56
C ALA A 382 -40.35 29.83 -33.98
N GLU A 383 -40.97 30.36 -32.92
CA GLU A 383 -40.52 31.55 -32.20
C GLU A 383 -39.16 31.35 -31.53
N VAL A 384 -38.98 30.24 -30.82
CA VAL A 384 -37.70 29.86 -30.19
C VAL A 384 -36.58 29.72 -31.22
N ILE A 385 -36.88 29.15 -32.40
CA ILE A 385 -35.91 29.02 -33.50
C ILE A 385 -35.57 30.38 -34.12
N GLU A 386 -36.55 31.27 -34.31
CA GLU A 386 -36.27 32.63 -34.79
C GLU A 386 -35.41 33.42 -33.80
N GLU A 387 -35.72 33.34 -32.51
CA GLU A 387 -35.03 34.07 -31.45
C GLU A 387 -33.60 33.54 -31.27
N ALA A 388 -33.41 32.21 -31.36
CA ALA A 388 -32.08 31.61 -31.40
C ALA A 388 -31.26 32.05 -32.63
N LYS A 389 -31.88 32.14 -33.81
CA LYS A 389 -31.21 32.62 -35.04
C LYS A 389 -30.82 34.10 -34.96
N LYS A 390 -31.67 34.94 -34.37
CA LYS A 390 -31.37 36.37 -34.14
C LYS A 390 -30.22 36.55 -33.18
N LYS A 391 -30.20 35.81 -32.07
CA LYS A 391 -29.11 35.84 -31.08
C LYS A 391 -27.80 35.22 -31.59
N HIS A 392 -27.85 34.36 -32.60
CA HIS A 392 -26.66 33.82 -33.26
C HIS A 392 -26.06 34.74 -34.34
N SER A 393 -26.82 35.75 -34.79
CA SER A 393 -26.41 36.71 -35.84
C SER A 393 -25.91 38.05 -35.29
N GLN A 394 -26.02 38.26 -33.98
CA GLN A 394 -25.39 39.34 -33.20
C GLN A 394 -24.22 38.74 -32.43
#